data_AF-A0A822C146-F1
#
_entry.id   AF-A0A822C146-F1
#
_cell.length_a   1.000
_cell.length_b   1.000
_cell.length_c   1.000
_cell.angle_alpha   90.00
_cell.angle_beta   90.00
_cell.angle_gamma   90.00
#
_symmetry.space_group_name_H-M   'P 1'
#
loop_
_entity.id
_entity.type
_entity.pdbx_description
1 polymer ?
#
loop_
_entity_poly.entity_id
_entity_poly.type
_entity_poly.pdbx_seq_one_letter_code
_entity_poly.pdbx_strand_id
1 'polypeptide(L)'
;VITQCGSLLTHLPIEYSRYNEVVSFVLSFANDVLITKKSQLRSQVALSLLQCCLHLPMNILFLQHSNICKLVSLLIKYHTITLCKHVPTVETIIKLLLQSIVIQAKENQQKQENLIEAARDITKLSAHLIEQCKEDFRSTIVYVLIDYVHLLSKGVFLSPALKKTLNGVAFELFRISGERVEQYSGQISIAERELLKQLHQQFKQYHMFKGII
;
A
#
# COMPACT_ATOMS: atom_id res chain seq x y z
N VAL A 1 21.52 17.18 -4.87
CA VAL A 1 20.45 17.45 -3.87
C VAL A 1 19.61 16.21 -3.57
N ILE A 2 18.90 15.58 -4.51
CA ILE A 2 18.01 14.42 -4.20
C ILE A 2 18.76 13.08 -4.07
N THR A 3 19.78 12.84 -4.90
CA THR A 3 20.76 11.75 -4.69
C THR A 3 21.52 11.93 -3.37
N GLN A 4 21.70 13.18 -2.94
CA GLN A 4 22.28 13.51 -1.64
C GLN A 4 21.29 13.28 -0.49
N CYS A 5 19.97 13.44 -0.67
CA CYS A 5 18.99 13.08 0.35
C CYS A 5 18.95 11.56 0.60
N GLY A 6 19.04 10.76 -0.46
CA GLY A 6 19.16 9.30 -0.34
C GLY A 6 20.42 8.87 0.40
N SER A 7 21.57 9.50 0.12
CA SER A 7 22.84 9.21 0.82
C SER A 7 22.93 9.84 2.22
N LEU A 8 22.24 10.96 2.49
CA LEU A 8 22.17 11.55 3.83
C LEU A 8 21.38 10.65 4.79
N LEU A 9 20.32 10.00 4.29
CA LEU A 9 19.50 9.08 5.10
C LEU A 9 20.24 7.79 5.49
N THR A 10 21.28 7.41 4.76
CA THR A 10 22.09 6.19 5.04
C THR A 10 23.36 6.45 5.85
N HIS A 11 23.81 7.71 5.98
CA HIS A 11 25.12 8.03 6.55
C HIS A 11 25.12 9.00 7.74
N LEU A 12 23.97 9.51 8.15
CA LEU A 12 23.91 10.36 9.35
C LEU A 12 23.51 9.53 10.57
N PRO A 13 24.22 9.64 11.71
CA PRO A 13 23.73 9.18 13.00
C PRO A 13 22.66 10.18 13.44
N ILE A 14 21.52 10.16 12.76
CA ILE A 14 20.36 10.96 13.15
C ILE A 14 19.77 10.25 14.35
N GLU A 15 19.70 10.92 15.50
CA GLU A 15 18.86 10.45 16.60
C GLU A 15 17.47 10.11 16.06
N TYR A 16 16.95 8.93 16.39
CA TYR A 16 15.72 8.37 15.81
C TYR A 16 14.53 9.36 15.79
N SER A 17 14.49 10.31 16.74
CA SER A 17 13.53 11.41 16.84
C SER A 17 13.59 12.37 15.64
N ARG A 18 14.79 12.80 15.23
CA ARG A 18 14.99 13.72 14.10
C ARG A 18 14.84 13.03 12.74
N TYR A 19 15.03 11.72 12.68
CA TYR A 19 14.87 10.96 11.45
C TYR A 19 13.42 10.97 10.95
N ASN A 20 12.46 10.84 11.87
CA ASN A 20 11.03 10.93 11.55
C ASN A 20 10.64 12.31 11.01
N GLU A 21 11.17 13.38 11.61
CA GLU A 21 10.90 14.76 11.19
C GLU A 21 11.45 15.03 9.79
N VAL A 22 12.67 14.55 9.51
CA VAL A 22 13.29 14.71 8.18
C VAL A 22 12.53 13.92 7.11
N VAL A 23 12.15 12.66 7.38
CA VAL A 23 11.36 11.87 6.42
C VAL A 23 9.98 12.48 6.19
N SER A 24 9.31 12.92 7.25
CA SER A 24 8.01 13.61 7.16
C SER A 24 8.10 14.89 6.33
N PHE A 25 9.13 15.71 6.59
CA PHE A 25 9.39 16.94 5.83
C PHE A 25 9.64 16.64 4.36
N VAL A 26 10.49 15.66 4.05
CA VAL A 26 10.83 15.29 2.67
C VAL A 26 9.60 14.78 1.91
N LEU A 27 8.77 13.93 2.52
CA LEU A 27 7.55 13.43 1.90
C LEU A 27 6.48 14.52 1.73
N SER A 28 6.32 15.41 2.71
CA SER A 28 5.40 16.55 2.62
C SER A 28 5.84 17.52 1.52
N PHE A 29 7.12 17.90 1.51
CA PHE A 29 7.69 18.78 0.50
C PHE A 29 7.55 18.20 -0.91
N ALA A 30 7.75 16.90 -1.06
CA ALA A 30 7.56 16.22 -2.33
C ALA A 30 6.12 16.26 -2.84
N ASN A 31 5.14 16.08 -1.94
CA ASN A 31 3.73 16.21 -2.27
C ASN A 31 3.42 17.63 -2.79
N ASP A 32 3.96 18.67 -2.14
CA ASP A 32 3.74 20.07 -2.55
C ASP A 32 4.41 20.39 -3.89
N VAL A 33 5.63 19.90 -4.11
CA VAL A 33 6.37 20.07 -5.38
C VAL A 33 5.67 19.34 -6.53
N LEU A 34 5.09 18.16 -6.29
CA LEU A 34 4.31 17.42 -7.29
C LEU A 34 3.02 18.13 -7.69
N ILE A 35 2.37 18.83 -6.77
CA ILE A 35 1.13 19.55 -7.03
C ILE A 35 1.37 20.85 -7.83
N THR A 36 2.48 21.56 -7.58
CA THR A 36 2.61 22.98 -7.96
C THR A 36 3.22 23.28 -9.31
N LYS A 37 3.89 22.36 -10.00
CA LYS A 37 4.48 22.65 -11.32
C LYS A 37 4.18 21.48 -12.30
N LYS A 38 4.45 21.56 -13.62
CA LYS A 38 4.34 20.45 -14.61
C LYS A 38 5.65 20.23 -15.40
N SER A 39 6.46 19.18 -15.12
CA SER A 39 7.68 18.80 -15.87
C SER A 39 8.15 17.36 -15.53
N GLN A 40 8.81 16.70 -16.49
CA GLN A 40 9.34 15.32 -16.38
C GLN A 40 10.34 15.12 -15.24
N LEU A 41 11.03 16.18 -14.82
CA LEU A 41 11.94 16.13 -13.66
C LEU A 41 11.22 15.67 -12.38
N ARG A 42 9.89 15.86 -12.27
CA ARG A 42 9.13 15.44 -11.08
C ARG A 42 8.82 13.97 -11.01
N SER A 43 8.63 13.30 -12.14
CA SER A 43 8.34 11.86 -12.13
C SER A 43 9.53 11.07 -11.59
N GLN A 44 10.75 11.46 -12.00
CA GLN A 44 11.98 10.85 -11.51
C GLN A 44 12.19 11.13 -10.01
N VAL A 45 11.97 12.36 -9.57
CA VAL A 45 12.08 12.72 -8.14
C VAL A 45 11.08 11.95 -7.29
N ALA A 46 9.82 11.91 -7.69
CA ALA A 46 8.79 11.18 -6.98
C ALA A 46 9.02 9.67 -6.98
N LEU A 47 9.56 9.12 -8.06
CA LEU A 47 9.99 7.73 -8.11
C LEU A 47 11.17 7.46 -7.17
N SER A 48 12.19 8.31 -7.15
CA SER A 48 13.32 8.17 -6.22
C SER A 48 12.86 8.23 -4.76
N LEU A 49 11.91 9.10 -4.44
CA LEU A 49 11.32 9.18 -3.10
C LEU A 49 10.52 7.93 -2.76
N LEU A 50 9.74 7.41 -3.70
CA LEU A 50 9.02 6.16 -3.53
C LEU A 50 9.98 4.98 -3.29
N GLN A 51 11.11 4.95 -3.99
CA GLN A 51 12.18 3.97 -3.77
C GLN A 51 12.82 4.14 -2.39
N CYS A 52 13.04 5.36 -1.91
CA CYS A 52 13.52 5.61 -0.55
C CYS A 52 12.55 5.04 0.50
N CYS A 53 11.24 5.11 0.27
CA CYS A 53 10.25 4.52 1.17
C CYS A 53 10.43 3.01 1.37
N LEU A 54 10.97 2.29 0.39
CA LEU A 54 11.23 0.84 0.51
C LEU A 54 12.26 0.49 1.60
N HIS A 55 13.08 1.46 2.00
CA HIS A 55 14.12 1.30 3.00
C HIS A 55 13.73 1.81 4.39
N LEU A 56 12.51 2.34 4.54
CA LEU A 56 12.04 2.85 5.82
C LEU A 56 11.66 1.70 6.78
N PRO A 57 12.02 1.81 8.07
CA PRO A 57 11.50 0.93 9.11
C PRO A 57 9.95 0.90 9.18
N MET A 58 9.37 -0.24 9.57
CA MET A 58 7.91 -0.46 9.56
C MET A 58 7.11 0.54 10.41
N ASN A 59 7.63 0.93 11.57
CA ASN A 59 7.02 1.96 12.41
C ASN A 59 6.97 3.33 11.70
N ILE A 60 8.00 3.68 10.95
CA ILE A 60 8.07 4.94 10.20
C ILE A 60 7.15 4.90 8.99
N LEU A 61 7.14 3.78 8.26
CA LEU A 61 6.18 3.52 7.17
C LEU A 61 4.73 3.70 7.65
N PHE A 62 4.42 3.18 8.83
CA PHE A 62 3.10 3.37 9.43
C PHE A 62 2.82 4.84 9.75
N LEU A 63 3.74 5.55 10.41
CA LEU A 63 3.55 6.98 10.72
C LEU A 63 3.38 7.85 9.48
N GLN A 64 3.98 7.46 8.35
CA GLN A 64 3.97 8.20 7.10
C GLN A 64 2.98 7.66 6.05
N HIS A 65 2.10 6.72 6.42
CA HIS A 65 1.22 6.01 5.49
C HIS A 65 0.41 6.97 4.58
N SER A 66 -0.14 8.04 5.15
CA SER A 66 -0.99 8.97 4.41
C SER A 66 -0.19 9.77 3.39
N ASN A 67 1.01 10.24 3.77
CA ASN A 67 1.92 10.94 2.87
C ASN A 67 2.40 10.04 1.72
N ILE A 68 2.70 8.77 2.01
CA ILE A 68 3.10 7.78 1.00
C ILE A 68 1.92 7.47 0.06
N CYS A 69 0.72 7.23 0.58
CA CYS A 69 -0.47 6.98 -0.23
C CYS A 69 -0.81 8.17 -1.14
N LYS A 70 -0.65 9.40 -0.62
CA LYS A 70 -0.81 10.64 -1.39
C LYS A 70 0.24 10.76 -2.48
N LEU A 71 1.51 10.49 -2.19
CA LEU A 71 2.60 10.52 -3.16
C LEU A 71 2.33 9.54 -4.32
N VAL A 72 1.94 8.30 -4.02
CA VAL A 72 1.60 7.31 -5.05
C VAL A 72 0.36 7.76 -5.83
N SER A 73 -0.68 8.27 -5.16
CA SER A 73 -1.88 8.76 -5.85
C SER A 73 -1.58 9.93 -6.81
N LEU A 74 -0.70 10.85 -6.43
CA LEU A 74 -0.25 11.95 -7.30
C LEU A 74 0.55 11.43 -8.50
N LEU A 75 1.42 10.45 -8.28
CA LEU A 75 2.14 9.75 -9.35
C LEU A 75 1.17 9.06 -10.31
N ILE A 76 0.15 8.36 -9.80
CA ILE A 76 -0.90 7.75 -10.63
C ILE A 76 -1.62 8.81 -11.46
N LYS A 77 -2.00 9.95 -10.85
CA LYS A 77 -2.81 10.98 -11.50
C LYS A 77 -2.05 11.77 -12.58
N TYR A 78 -0.78 12.09 -12.34
CA TYR A 78 -0.03 13.00 -13.22
C TYR A 78 1.10 12.34 -13.99
N HIS A 79 1.52 11.13 -13.61
CA HIS A 79 2.71 10.46 -14.11
C HIS A 79 2.48 8.95 -14.37
N THR A 80 1.26 8.57 -14.74
CA THR A 80 0.79 7.19 -14.95
C THR A 80 1.75 6.36 -15.79
N ILE A 81 2.19 6.88 -16.95
CA ILE A 81 3.11 6.18 -17.85
C ILE A 81 4.44 5.82 -17.17
N THR A 82 4.99 6.73 -16.37
CA THR A 82 6.22 6.47 -15.62
C THR A 82 5.94 5.43 -14.53
N LEU A 83 4.82 5.54 -13.83
CA LEU A 83 4.47 4.61 -12.77
C LEU A 83 4.25 3.18 -13.27
N CYS A 84 3.60 3.00 -14.43
CA CYS A 84 3.39 1.67 -15.04
C CYS A 84 4.72 0.98 -15.40
N LYS A 85 5.79 1.74 -15.67
CA LYS A 85 7.14 1.16 -15.85
C LYS A 85 7.77 0.69 -14.53
N HIS A 86 7.21 1.09 -13.40
CA HIS A 86 7.71 0.80 -12.06
C HIS A 86 6.64 0.13 -11.17
N VAL A 87 5.76 -0.69 -11.78
CA VAL A 87 4.76 -1.52 -11.09
C VAL A 87 5.32 -2.26 -9.84
N PRO A 88 6.51 -2.92 -9.90
CA PRO A 88 7.05 -3.64 -8.74
C PRO A 88 7.31 -2.74 -7.52
N THR A 89 7.67 -1.47 -7.74
CA THR A 89 7.91 -0.51 -6.65
C THR A 89 6.60 -0.18 -5.94
N VAL A 90 5.54 0.12 -6.70
CA VAL A 90 4.22 0.42 -6.13
C VAL A 90 3.63 -0.79 -5.41
N GLU A 91 3.76 -1.97 -6.00
CA GLU A 91 3.36 -3.24 -5.40
C GLU A 91 4.01 -3.42 -4.03
N THR A 92 5.33 -3.28 -3.98
CA THR A 92 6.11 -3.45 -2.75
C THR A 92 5.70 -2.43 -1.69
N ILE A 93 5.43 -1.19 -2.07
CA ILE A 93 4.94 -0.16 -1.14
C ILE A 93 3.59 -0.54 -0.53
N ILE A 94 2.64 -1.02 -1.32
CA ILE A 94 1.33 -1.46 -0.80
C ILE A 94 1.51 -2.64 0.16
N LYS A 95 2.37 -3.60 -0.19
CA LYS A 95 2.70 -4.73 0.70
C LYS A 95 3.27 -4.26 2.03
N LEU A 96 4.27 -3.38 2.00
CA LEU A 96 4.92 -2.85 3.21
C LEU A 96 3.94 -2.05 4.07
N LEU A 97 3.05 -1.26 3.47
CA LEU A 97 2.01 -0.52 4.20
C LEU A 97 0.98 -1.46 4.86
N LEU A 98 0.57 -2.54 4.20
CA LEU A 98 -0.31 -3.53 4.80
C LEU A 98 0.38 -4.29 5.94
N GLN A 99 1.65 -4.65 5.74
CA GLN A 99 2.49 -5.28 6.78
C GLN A 99 2.62 -4.38 8.01
N SER A 100 2.88 -3.10 7.82
CA SER A 100 3.03 -2.16 8.94
C SER A 100 1.75 -2.06 9.77
N ILE A 101 0.56 -2.02 9.13
CA ILE A 101 -0.72 -2.05 9.84
C ILE A 101 -0.88 -3.33 10.68
N VAL A 102 -0.58 -4.49 10.11
CA VAL A 102 -0.74 -5.77 10.81
C VAL A 102 0.24 -5.89 11.99
N ILE A 103 1.49 -5.46 11.81
CA ILE A 103 2.49 -5.42 12.88
C ILE A 103 2.02 -4.49 14.00
N GLN A 104 1.58 -3.27 13.65
CA GLN A 104 1.08 -2.32 14.64
C GLN A 104 -0.20 -2.80 15.33
N ALA A 105 -1.08 -3.54 14.65
CA ALA A 105 -2.25 -4.16 15.27
C ALA A 105 -1.87 -5.22 16.31
N LYS A 106 -0.81 -5.99 16.04
CA LYS A 106 -0.27 -6.98 16.97
C LYS A 106 0.33 -6.32 18.22
N GLU A 107 1.02 -5.20 18.03
CA GLU A 107 1.66 -4.43 19.12
C GLU A 107 0.64 -3.62 19.94
N ASN A 108 -0.41 -3.07 19.32
CA ASN A 108 -1.36 -2.14 19.93
C ASN A 108 -2.80 -2.66 19.89
N GLN A 109 -3.12 -3.64 20.74
CA GLN A 109 -4.43 -4.31 20.74
C GLN A 109 -5.61 -3.41 21.16
N GLN A 110 -5.37 -2.33 21.91
CA GLN A 110 -6.44 -1.52 22.53
C GLN A 110 -6.82 -0.24 21.78
N LYS A 111 -5.98 0.28 20.87
CA LYS A 111 -6.23 1.54 20.13
C LYS A 111 -5.91 1.36 18.65
N GLN A 112 -6.94 1.06 17.86
CA GLN A 112 -6.81 0.73 16.43
C GLN A 112 -7.36 1.80 15.48
N GLU A 113 -7.70 3.01 15.94
CA GLU A 113 -8.28 4.07 15.11
C GLU A 113 -7.35 4.51 13.97
N ASN A 114 -6.08 4.78 14.27
CA ASN A 114 -5.08 5.16 13.27
C ASN A 114 -4.82 4.02 12.26
N LEU A 115 -5.00 2.75 12.67
CA LEU A 115 -4.89 1.59 11.78
C LEU A 115 -6.05 1.54 10.78
N ILE A 116 -7.25 1.93 11.22
CA ILE A 116 -8.43 2.02 10.37
C ILE A 116 -8.24 3.12 9.32
N GLU A 117 -7.73 4.28 9.73
CA GLU A 117 -7.41 5.37 8.80
C GLU A 117 -6.39 4.94 7.74
N ALA A 118 -5.28 4.32 8.17
CA ALA A 118 -4.28 3.80 7.26
C ALA A 118 -4.83 2.78 6.26
N ALA A 119 -5.68 1.85 6.73
CA ALA A 119 -6.34 0.88 5.87
C ALA A 119 -7.30 1.55 4.85
N ARG A 120 -8.00 2.63 5.23
CA ARG A 120 -8.84 3.40 4.31
C ARG A 120 -8.02 4.09 3.23
N ASP A 121 -6.88 4.67 3.59
CA ASP A 121 -6.00 5.33 2.62
C ASP A 121 -5.44 4.35 1.59
N ILE A 122 -5.05 3.14 2.03
CA ILE A 122 -4.62 2.06 1.12
C ILE A 122 -5.79 1.59 0.23
N THR A 123 -7.01 1.54 0.76
CA THR A 123 -8.21 1.19 -0.03
C THR A 123 -8.43 2.20 -1.15
N LYS A 124 -8.38 3.51 -0.85
CA LYS A 124 -8.50 4.58 -1.85
C LYS A 124 -7.39 4.52 -2.89
N LEU A 125 -6.15 4.27 -2.45
CA LEU A 125 -5.02 4.09 -3.35
C LEU A 125 -5.25 2.92 -4.32
N SER A 126 -5.73 1.79 -3.81
CA SER A 126 -6.04 0.61 -4.61
C SER A 126 -7.16 0.89 -5.62
N ALA A 127 -8.18 1.66 -5.24
CA ALA A 127 -9.23 2.11 -6.14
C ALA A 127 -8.69 3.00 -7.27
N HIS A 128 -7.81 3.97 -6.97
CA HIS A 128 -7.16 4.78 -8.00
C HIS A 128 -6.32 3.95 -8.97
N LEU A 129 -5.66 2.88 -8.50
CA LEU A 129 -4.92 1.97 -9.37
C LEU A 129 -5.85 1.23 -10.36
N ILE A 130 -7.05 0.83 -9.92
CA ILE A 130 -8.07 0.26 -10.82
C ILE A 130 -8.43 1.24 -11.93
N GLU A 131 -8.69 2.50 -11.58
CA GLU A 131 -9.19 3.47 -12.53
C GLU A 131 -8.16 3.84 -13.61
N GLN A 132 -6.87 3.83 -13.27
CA GLN A 132 -5.83 4.41 -14.12
C GLN A 132 -4.86 3.39 -14.72
N CYS A 133 -4.62 2.25 -14.06
CA CYS A 133 -3.54 1.33 -14.43
C CYS A 133 -3.94 -0.16 -14.38
N LYS A 134 -5.24 -0.50 -14.27
CA LYS A 134 -5.70 -1.87 -13.95
C LYS A 134 -4.97 -2.99 -14.70
N GLU A 135 -4.85 -2.89 -16.03
CA GLU A 135 -4.27 -3.96 -16.84
C GLU A 135 -2.78 -4.18 -16.55
N ASP A 136 -2.02 -3.12 -16.30
CA ASP A 136 -0.58 -3.20 -15.99
C ASP A 136 -0.32 -3.85 -14.62
N PHE A 137 -1.28 -3.75 -13.70
CA PHE A 137 -1.17 -4.27 -12.33
C PHE A 137 -1.91 -5.61 -12.11
N ARG A 138 -2.73 -6.06 -13.07
CA ARG A 138 -3.61 -7.23 -12.92
C ARG A 138 -2.85 -8.53 -12.61
N SER A 139 -1.66 -8.74 -13.17
CA SER A 139 -0.88 -9.97 -12.95
C SER A 139 -0.13 -9.98 -11.63
N THR A 140 0.35 -8.84 -11.14
CA THR A 140 1.23 -8.75 -9.98
C THR A 140 0.46 -8.54 -8.68
N ILE A 141 -0.72 -7.90 -8.73
CA ILE A 141 -1.53 -7.64 -7.53
C ILE A 141 -2.03 -8.93 -6.84
N VAL A 142 -2.07 -10.05 -7.55
CA VAL A 142 -2.33 -11.35 -6.93
C VAL A 142 -1.32 -11.66 -5.83
N TYR A 143 -0.05 -11.31 -6.01
CA TYR A 143 0.98 -11.51 -4.98
C TYR A 143 0.79 -10.61 -3.76
N VAL A 144 0.32 -9.37 -3.95
CA VAL A 144 -0.06 -8.47 -2.84
C VAL A 144 -1.19 -9.07 -2.03
N LEU A 145 -2.20 -9.62 -2.71
CA LEU A 145 -3.35 -10.25 -2.07
C LEU A 145 -2.95 -11.52 -1.31
N ILE A 146 -2.07 -12.35 -1.88
CA ILE A 146 -1.54 -13.55 -1.22
C ILE A 146 -0.74 -13.16 0.03
N ASP A 147 0.16 -12.19 -0.08
CA ASP A 147 0.94 -11.71 1.06
C ASP A 147 0.03 -11.16 2.16
N TYR A 148 -1.02 -10.43 1.79
CA TYR A 148 -2.04 -9.96 2.73
C TYR A 148 -2.77 -11.11 3.43
N VAL A 149 -3.19 -12.16 2.71
CA VAL A 149 -3.82 -13.35 3.30
C VAL A 149 -2.85 -14.08 4.24
N HIS A 150 -1.58 -14.19 3.86
CA HIS A 150 -0.53 -14.77 4.71
C HIS A 150 -0.34 -13.96 6.00
N LEU A 151 -0.46 -12.62 5.94
CA LEU A 151 -0.38 -11.78 7.14
C LEU A 151 -1.59 -11.98 8.06
N LEU A 152 -2.79 -12.11 7.49
CA LEU A 152 -4.00 -12.39 8.26
C LEU A 152 -4.00 -13.78 8.90
N SER A 153 -3.44 -14.79 8.22
CA SER A 153 -3.43 -16.18 8.69
C SER A 153 -2.58 -16.37 9.97
N LYS A 154 -1.67 -15.44 10.27
CA LYS A 154 -0.80 -15.45 11.47
C LYS A 154 -1.53 -15.17 12.80
N GLY A 155 -2.86 -15.08 12.81
CA GLY A 155 -3.65 -15.01 14.05
C GLY A 155 -3.54 -13.68 14.79
N VAL A 156 -3.33 -12.57 14.08
CA VAL A 156 -3.31 -11.24 14.68
C VAL A 156 -4.73 -10.84 15.10
N PHE A 157 -4.89 -10.38 16.34
CA PHE A 157 -6.16 -9.83 16.80
C PHE A 157 -6.46 -8.50 16.11
N LEU A 158 -7.46 -8.51 15.24
CA LEU A 158 -7.96 -7.31 14.57
C LEU A 158 -9.34 -6.98 15.15
N SER A 159 -9.53 -5.73 15.57
CA SER A 159 -10.86 -5.26 15.93
C SER A 159 -11.83 -5.46 14.74
N PRO A 160 -13.13 -5.68 15.00
CA PRO A 160 -14.11 -5.86 13.93
C PRO A 160 -14.10 -4.72 12.90
N ALA A 161 -13.89 -3.47 13.35
CA ALA A 161 -13.83 -2.30 12.49
C ALA A 161 -12.57 -2.29 11.59
N LEU A 162 -11.41 -2.65 12.14
CA LEU A 162 -10.17 -2.77 11.37
C LEU A 162 -10.25 -3.91 10.36
N LYS A 163 -10.75 -5.08 10.78
CA LYS A 163 -10.97 -6.23 9.89
C LYS A 163 -11.89 -5.88 8.72
N LYS A 164 -13.02 -5.21 8.98
CA LYS A 164 -13.93 -4.75 7.93
C LYS A 164 -13.25 -3.81 6.93
N THR A 165 -12.41 -2.91 7.42
CA THR A 165 -11.70 -1.95 6.56
C THR A 165 -10.63 -2.63 5.71
N LEU A 166 -9.84 -3.54 6.30
CA LEU A 166 -8.83 -4.29 5.57
C LEU A 166 -9.46 -5.26 4.54
N ASN A 167 -10.62 -5.84 4.82
CA ASN A 167 -11.39 -6.56 3.81
C ASN A 167 -11.76 -5.65 2.62
N GLY A 168 -12.05 -4.37 2.87
CA GLY A 168 -12.24 -3.38 1.81
C GLY A 168 -11.02 -3.23 0.91
N VAL A 169 -9.81 -3.22 1.49
CA VAL A 169 -8.56 -3.25 0.69
C VAL A 169 -8.53 -4.52 -0.18
N ALA A 170 -8.75 -5.69 0.43
CA ALA A 170 -8.73 -6.95 -0.30
C ALA A 170 -9.74 -6.95 -1.46
N PHE A 171 -10.93 -6.39 -1.27
CA PHE A 171 -11.96 -6.29 -2.31
C PHE A 171 -11.49 -5.45 -3.50
N GLU A 172 -10.86 -4.30 -3.27
CA GLU A 172 -10.29 -3.51 -4.38
C GLU A 172 -9.16 -4.28 -5.09
N LEU A 173 -8.31 -5.02 -4.35
CA LEU A 173 -7.29 -5.87 -4.96
C LEU A 173 -7.90 -7.02 -5.79
N PHE A 174 -9.01 -7.62 -5.33
CA PHE A 174 -9.78 -8.61 -6.10
C PHE A 174 -10.33 -8.02 -7.40
N ARG A 175 -10.82 -6.77 -7.39
CA ARG A 175 -11.31 -6.11 -8.61
C ARG A 175 -10.21 -5.92 -9.67
N ILE A 176 -8.96 -5.74 -9.25
CA ILE A 176 -7.81 -5.62 -10.17
C ILE A 176 -7.43 -6.99 -10.72
N SER A 177 -7.23 -7.96 -9.83
CA SER A 177 -6.74 -9.31 -10.15
C SER A 177 -7.76 -10.20 -10.87
N GLY A 178 -9.06 -9.92 -10.72
CA GLY A 178 -10.14 -10.70 -11.33
C GLY A 178 -10.15 -12.16 -10.88
N GLU A 179 -10.52 -13.08 -11.78
CA GLU A 179 -10.61 -14.52 -11.49
C GLU A 179 -9.24 -15.21 -11.38
N ARG A 180 -8.13 -14.51 -11.64
CA ARG A 180 -6.78 -15.09 -11.64
C ARG A 180 -6.34 -15.61 -10.28
N VAL A 181 -6.94 -15.13 -9.20
CA VAL A 181 -6.61 -15.56 -7.83
C VAL A 181 -6.71 -17.09 -7.68
N GLU A 182 -7.64 -17.73 -8.39
CA GLU A 182 -7.82 -19.18 -8.33
C GLU A 182 -6.61 -19.95 -8.89
N GLN A 183 -5.90 -19.37 -9.86
CA GLN A 183 -4.71 -19.96 -10.49
C GLN A 183 -3.51 -20.05 -9.53
N TYR A 184 -3.47 -19.20 -8.51
CA TYR A 184 -2.37 -19.13 -7.54
C TYR A 184 -2.71 -19.82 -6.21
N SER A 185 -3.93 -20.35 -6.08
CA SER A 185 -4.38 -21.07 -4.88
C SER A 185 -3.51 -22.29 -4.56
N GLY A 186 -2.88 -22.90 -5.58
CA GLY A 186 -1.94 -24.01 -5.46
C GLY A 186 -0.66 -23.71 -4.69
N GLN A 187 -0.28 -22.43 -4.57
CA GLN A 187 1.02 -22.00 -4.03
C GLN A 187 0.98 -21.62 -2.53
N ILE A 188 -0.20 -21.67 -1.92
CA ILE A 188 -0.43 -21.29 -0.52
C ILE A 188 -0.94 -22.47 0.30
N SER A 189 -0.81 -22.39 1.62
CA SER A 189 -1.27 -23.44 2.54
C SER A 189 -2.78 -23.63 2.46
N ILE A 190 -3.27 -24.80 2.89
CA ILE A 190 -4.72 -25.10 2.90
C ILE A 190 -5.50 -24.05 3.72
N ALA A 191 -4.98 -23.65 4.88
CA ALA A 191 -5.62 -22.66 5.73
C ALA A 191 -5.72 -21.28 5.04
N GLU A 192 -4.66 -20.84 4.36
CA GLU A 192 -4.66 -19.59 3.61
C GLU A 192 -5.57 -19.66 2.39
N ARG A 193 -5.63 -20.81 1.72
CA ARG A 193 -6.53 -21.04 0.59
C ARG A 193 -7.99 -20.90 1.02
N GLU A 194 -8.37 -21.46 2.16
CA GLU A 194 -9.73 -21.33 2.69
C GLU A 194 -10.04 -19.89 3.10
N LEU A 195 -9.09 -19.18 3.74
CA LEU A 195 -9.25 -17.76 4.04
C LEU A 195 -9.43 -16.91 2.78
N LEU A 196 -8.63 -17.16 1.74
CA LEU A 196 -8.73 -16.48 0.45
C LEU A 196 -10.08 -16.72 -0.23
N LYS A 197 -10.59 -17.97 -0.21
CA LYS A 197 -11.93 -18.31 -0.72
C LYS A 197 -13.03 -17.58 0.06
N GLN A 198 -12.95 -17.55 1.39
CA GLN A 198 -13.91 -16.83 2.22
C GLN A 198 -13.93 -15.33 1.89
N LEU A 199 -12.76 -14.71 1.76
CA LEU A 199 -12.65 -13.30 1.36
C LEU A 199 -13.21 -13.05 -0.06
N HIS A 200 -12.93 -13.95 -1.01
CA HIS A 200 -13.47 -13.85 -2.37
C HIS A 200 -15.00 -14.02 -2.39
N GLN A 201 -15.56 -14.91 -1.57
CA GLN A 201 -17.01 -15.06 -1.46
C GLN A 201 -17.67 -13.81 -0.85
N GLN A 202 -17.06 -13.24 0.20
CA GLN A 202 -17.52 -11.98 0.79
C GLN A 202 -17.45 -10.83 -0.21
N PHE A 203 -16.40 -10.78 -1.04
CA PHE A 203 -16.29 -9.83 -2.14
C PHE A 203 -17.47 -9.97 -3.13
N LYS A 204 -17.76 -11.17 -3.62
CA LYS A 204 -18.88 -11.43 -4.54
C LYS A 204 -20.21 -10.96 -3.95
N GLN A 205 -20.48 -11.31 -2.69
CA GLN A 205 -21.70 -10.88 -1.99
C GLN A 205 -21.80 -9.36 -1.84
N TYR A 206 -20.71 -8.70 -1.44
CA TYR A 206 -20.67 -7.25 -1.26
C TYR A 206 -20.94 -6.49 -2.56
N HIS A 207 -20.34 -6.93 -3.67
CA HIS A 207 -20.50 -6.26 -4.96
C HIS A 207 -21.82 -6.59 -5.66
N MET A 208 -22.37 -7.79 -5.46
CA MET A 208 -23.73 -8.14 -5.88
C MET A 208 -24.75 -7.23 -5.18
N PHE A 209 -24.60 -7.00 -3.88
CA PHE A 209 -25.48 -6.08 -3.13
C PHE A 209 -25.36 -4.63 -3.61
N LYS A 210 -24.19 -4.21 -4.09
CA LYS A 210 -23.94 -2.86 -4.63
C LYS A 210 -24.33 -2.69 -6.11
N GLY A 211 -24.76 -3.75 -6.79
CA GLY A 211 -25.07 -3.71 -8.23
C GLY A 211 -23.86 -3.41 -9.12
N ILE A 212 -22.65 -3.79 -8.67
CA ILE A 212 -21.40 -3.55 -9.41
C ILE A 212 -20.97 -4.78 -10.24
N ILE A 213 -21.48 -5.97 -9.88
CA ILE A 213 -21.28 -7.25 -10.58
C ILE A 213 -22.65 -7.79 -10.98
#